data_AF-A0A382R0U3-F1
#
_entry.id   AF-A0A382R0U3-F1
#
_cell.length_a   1.000
_cell.length_b   1.000
_cell.length_c   1.000
_cell.angle_alpha   90.00
_cell.angle_beta   90.00
_cell.angle_gamma   90.00
#
_symmetry.space_group_name_H-M   'P 1'
#
loop_
_entity.id
_entity.type
_entity.pdbx_description
1 polymer ?
#
loop_
_entity_poly.entity_id
_entity_poly.type
_entity_poly.pdbx_seq_one_letter_code
_entity_poly.pdbx_strand_id
1 'polypeptide(L)'
;MANTLRLWALSDTHVGTDIKFGRRSLEEVIQHAEAWPNAQGQLGGFDIALNLGDFSGSQLPPDDEEGELVVSQYASAKHHGREHFYDVIGNHDASGLGEPTQWWFKKWIDPTGSNPEFSQVDNSRRPYPTTGTWDNYSFEVGNIIFLMLADRNDGGPPIGRGEFGGYPAGAISEETFQWWIQKVSDNRDKIIITAHHHMIKETTVATGLGEGCDEGYHGRMPDGGAPGSSFIYWVGGQKDSGRIEDHLARNEPAIDLWLGAHTHTHPDDTTGGRTHIERKWGVNFVN
;
A
#
# COMPACT_ATOMS: atom_id res chain seq x y z
N MET A 1 -26.27 -11.93 14.87
CA MET A 1 -26.01 -10.50 14.59
C MET A 1 -24.74 -10.44 13.76
N ALA A 2 -24.69 -9.63 12.71
CA ALA A 2 -23.46 -9.44 11.95
C ALA A 2 -22.49 -8.61 12.80
N ASN A 3 -21.24 -9.06 12.92
CA ASN A 3 -20.18 -8.29 13.57
C ASN A 3 -19.58 -7.33 12.55
N THR A 4 -19.43 -6.06 12.92
CA THR A 4 -18.81 -5.04 12.07
C THR A 4 -17.30 -5.05 12.27
N LEU A 5 -16.55 -5.08 11.17
CA LEU A 5 -15.11 -4.84 11.17
C LEU A 5 -14.82 -3.34 11.03
N ARG A 6 -13.91 -2.81 11.84
CA ARG A 6 -13.36 -1.46 11.74
C ARG A 6 -11.96 -1.51 11.18
N LEU A 7 -11.83 -1.03 9.95
CA LEU A 7 -10.58 -0.94 9.24
C LEU A 7 -10.06 0.50 9.31
N TRP A 8 -8.82 0.68 9.74
CA TRP A 8 -8.11 1.95 9.56
C TRP A 8 -7.10 1.81 8.42
N ALA A 9 -7.22 2.63 7.38
CA ALA A 9 -6.23 2.70 6.31
C ALA A 9 -5.37 3.96 6.49
N LEU A 10 -4.07 3.81 6.31
CA LEU A 10 -3.07 4.88 6.32
C LEU A 10 -2.02 4.59 5.25
N SER A 11 -1.20 5.58 4.92
CA SER A 11 -0.09 5.45 3.97
C SER A 11 0.86 6.64 4.14
N ASP A 12 1.98 6.62 3.43
CA ASP A 12 2.72 7.83 3.06
C ASP A 12 3.25 8.61 4.26
N THR A 13 3.63 7.88 5.30
CA THR A 13 4.11 8.45 6.55
C THR A 13 5.51 9.05 6.43
N HIS A 14 6.30 8.63 5.43
CA HIS A 14 7.58 9.25 5.07
C HIS A 14 8.50 9.55 6.29
N VAL A 15 8.61 8.58 7.20
CA VAL A 15 9.21 8.69 8.52
C VAL A 15 10.59 9.36 8.52
N GLY A 16 11.50 8.93 7.63
CA GLY A 16 12.86 9.49 7.59
C GLY A 16 12.94 10.92 7.04
N THR A 17 11.91 11.38 6.32
CA THR A 17 11.80 12.78 5.89
C THR A 17 11.16 13.63 6.99
N ASP A 18 10.06 13.18 7.56
CA ASP A 18 9.28 13.92 8.54
C ASP A 18 10.03 14.14 9.86
N ILE A 19 10.88 13.18 10.26
CA ILE A 19 11.68 13.31 11.48
C ILE A 19 12.67 14.48 11.43
N LYS A 20 13.12 14.89 10.23
CA LYS A 20 14.00 16.06 10.03
C LYS A 20 13.30 17.37 10.36
N PHE A 21 11.97 17.37 10.36
CA PHE A 21 11.12 18.48 10.76
C PHE A 21 10.55 18.33 12.18
N GLY A 22 11.04 17.34 12.94
CA GLY A 22 10.61 17.07 14.31
C GLY A 22 9.26 16.38 14.41
N ARG A 23 8.76 15.77 13.33
CA ARG A 23 7.51 15.00 13.30
C ARG A 23 7.81 13.51 13.43
N ARG A 24 7.08 12.83 14.31
CA ARG A 24 7.06 11.36 14.37
C ARG A 24 5.76 10.91 13.72
N SER A 25 5.71 11.09 12.39
CA SER A 25 4.49 11.04 11.58
C SER A 25 3.66 9.77 11.79
N LEU A 26 4.28 8.59 11.74
CA LEU A 26 3.60 7.31 11.95
C LEU A 26 3.09 7.18 13.41
N GLU A 27 3.91 7.53 14.39
CA GLU A 27 3.51 7.51 15.81
C GLU A 27 2.31 8.44 16.08
N GLU A 28 2.36 9.66 15.56
CA GLU A 28 1.32 10.67 15.76
C GLU A 28 -0.04 10.21 15.20
N VAL A 29 -0.05 9.64 13.99
CA VAL A 29 -1.30 9.16 13.38
C VAL A 29 -1.83 7.90 14.06
N ILE A 30 -0.95 7.01 14.55
CA ILE A 30 -1.35 5.86 15.38
C ILE A 30 -2.04 6.34 16.65
N GLN A 31 -1.44 7.30 17.36
CA GLN A 31 -2.02 7.86 18.60
C GLN A 31 -3.38 8.51 18.35
N HIS A 32 -3.54 9.22 17.24
CA HIS A 32 -4.83 9.78 16.84
C HIS A 32 -5.87 8.69 16.57
N ALA A 33 -5.52 7.66 15.81
CA ALA A 33 -6.42 6.56 15.48
C ALA A 33 -6.84 5.76 16.73
N GLU A 34 -5.92 5.52 17.66
CA GLU A 34 -6.20 4.83 18.91
C GLU A 34 -7.05 5.65 19.89
N ALA A 35 -6.96 6.98 19.83
CA ALA A 35 -7.77 7.87 20.64
C ALA A 35 -9.25 7.89 20.19
N TRP A 36 -9.57 7.43 18.97
CA TRP A 36 -10.95 7.29 18.55
C TRP A 36 -11.67 6.17 19.34
N PRO A 37 -12.93 6.38 19.73
CA PRO A 37 -13.66 5.41 20.54
C PRO A 37 -14.04 4.17 19.73
N ASN A 38 -13.64 2.98 20.21
CA ASN A 38 -14.04 1.70 19.63
C ASN A 38 -15.43 1.24 20.12
N ALA A 39 -15.83 1.64 21.31
CA ALA A 39 -17.20 1.48 21.77
C ALA A 39 -17.47 2.52 22.86
N GLN A 40 -18.69 2.54 23.40
CA GLN A 40 -18.98 3.37 24.56
C GLN A 40 -18.05 2.97 25.72
N GLY A 41 -17.08 3.84 26.04
CA GLY A 41 -16.08 3.61 27.10
C GLY A 41 -14.86 2.75 26.70
N GLN A 42 -14.65 2.43 25.42
CA GLN A 42 -13.46 1.71 24.93
C GLN A 42 -12.68 2.57 23.92
N LEU A 43 -11.35 2.62 24.10
CA LEU A 43 -10.39 3.19 23.14
C LEU A 43 -9.88 2.12 22.17
N GLY A 44 -9.08 2.52 21.18
CA GLY A 44 -8.54 1.65 20.13
C GLY A 44 -9.44 1.62 18.90
N GLY A 45 -9.59 2.76 18.22
CA GLY A 45 -10.65 3.05 17.24
C GLY A 45 -10.80 2.13 16.01
N PHE A 46 -9.97 1.11 15.87
CA PHE A 46 -9.99 0.13 14.79
C PHE A 46 -9.77 -1.29 15.33
N ASP A 47 -10.10 -2.30 14.53
CA ASP A 47 -9.79 -3.70 14.86
C ASP A 47 -8.48 -4.14 14.22
N ILE A 48 -8.22 -3.68 12.99
CA ILE A 48 -6.96 -3.83 12.26
C ILE A 48 -6.66 -2.57 11.43
N ALA A 49 -5.39 -2.39 11.09
CA ALA A 49 -4.93 -1.31 10.22
C ALA A 49 -4.27 -1.85 8.96
N LEU A 50 -4.48 -1.17 7.82
CA LEU A 50 -3.69 -1.37 6.61
C LEU A 50 -2.80 -0.16 6.38
N ASN A 51 -1.48 -0.36 6.34
CA ASN A 51 -0.56 0.69 5.90
C ASN A 51 -0.20 0.44 4.43
N LEU A 52 -0.54 1.40 3.57
CA LEU A 52 -0.49 1.26 2.12
C LEU A 52 0.88 1.61 1.52
N GLY A 53 1.93 1.76 2.32
CA GLY A 53 3.31 1.92 1.85
C GLY A 53 3.87 3.32 2.06
N ASP A 54 5.07 3.55 1.52
CA ASP A 54 5.83 4.79 1.65
C ASP A 54 6.07 5.15 3.12
N PHE A 55 6.67 4.19 3.83
CA PHE A 55 7.21 4.38 5.17
C PHE A 55 8.46 5.23 5.13
N SER A 56 9.37 4.92 4.20
CA SER A 56 10.53 5.76 3.94
C SER A 56 10.07 7.02 3.21
N GLY A 57 10.64 8.16 3.58
CA GLY A 57 10.48 9.40 2.81
C GLY A 57 11.70 9.72 1.96
N SER A 58 12.69 8.83 1.93
CA SER A 58 14.01 9.08 1.38
C SER A 58 13.99 9.11 -0.14
N GLN A 59 14.85 9.95 -0.72
CA GLN A 59 15.17 9.93 -2.15
C GLN A 59 16.30 8.94 -2.47
N LEU A 60 16.95 8.40 -1.43
CA LEU A 60 17.92 7.31 -1.53
C LEU A 60 17.24 6.01 -1.10
N PRO A 61 17.78 4.83 -1.48
CA PRO A 61 17.33 3.56 -0.90
C PRO A 61 17.33 3.63 0.63
N PRO A 62 16.28 3.11 1.30
CA PRO A 62 16.20 3.14 2.75
C PRO A 62 17.24 2.20 3.38
N ASP A 63 17.69 2.55 4.57
CA ASP A 63 18.73 1.84 5.30
C ASP A 63 18.24 1.33 6.67
N ASP A 64 19.16 0.71 7.42
CA ASP A 64 18.84 0.16 8.74
C ASP A 64 18.42 1.25 9.75
N GLU A 65 18.99 2.46 9.69
CA GLU A 65 18.62 3.55 10.61
C GLU A 65 17.17 3.99 10.37
N GLU A 66 16.74 4.11 9.10
CA GLU A 66 15.35 4.42 8.77
C GLU A 66 14.40 3.27 9.16
N GLY A 67 14.84 2.01 9.00
CA GLY A 67 14.10 0.83 9.43
C GLY A 67 13.82 0.81 10.93
N GLU A 68 14.85 1.06 11.74
CA GLU A 68 14.72 1.17 13.20
C GLU A 68 13.77 2.30 13.61
N LEU A 69 13.83 3.44 12.90
CA LEU A 69 12.92 4.57 13.16
C LEU A 69 11.46 4.19 12.92
N VAL A 70 11.14 3.51 11.81
CA VAL A 70 9.77 3.06 11.52
C VAL A 70 9.28 2.08 12.58
N VAL A 71 10.09 1.07 12.92
CA VAL A 71 9.73 0.09 13.97
C VAL A 71 9.51 0.78 15.32
N SER A 72 10.34 1.77 15.67
CA SER A 72 10.18 2.54 16.92
C SER A 72 8.87 3.31 16.99
N GLN A 73 8.36 3.81 15.85
CA GLN A 73 7.11 4.55 15.80
C GLN A 73 5.90 3.61 15.87
N TYR A 74 5.97 2.45 15.22
CA TYR A 74 4.96 1.39 15.43
C TYR A 74 4.86 0.96 16.89
N ALA A 75 6.00 0.85 17.59
CA ALA A 75 6.04 0.47 19.01
C ALA A 75 5.39 1.50 19.97
N SER A 76 5.00 2.67 19.46
CA SER A 76 4.28 3.69 20.25
C SER A 76 2.80 3.35 20.48
N ALA A 77 2.24 2.41 19.70
CA ALA A 77 0.86 1.95 19.83
C ALA A 77 0.60 1.40 21.24
N LYS A 78 -0.51 1.82 21.85
CA LYS A 78 -0.86 1.48 23.25
C LYS A 78 -1.99 0.47 23.35
N HIS A 79 -2.86 0.44 22.35
CA HIS A 79 -4.03 -0.43 22.31
C HIS A 79 -3.88 -1.58 21.31
N HIS A 80 -2.95 -1.46 20.37
CA HIS A 80 -2.65 -2.47 19.36
C HIS A 80 -1.19 -2.91 19.39
N GLY A 81 -0.94 -4.18 19.12
CA GLY A 81 0.40 -4.70 18.83
C GLY A 81 0.80 -4.48 17.38
N ARG A 82 2.10 -4.63 17.07
CA ARG A 82 2.65 -4.56 15.70
C ARG A 82 1.87 -5.44 14.72
N GLU A 83 1.36 -6.56 15.20
CA GLU A 83 0.61 -7.57 14.45
C GLU A 83 -0.81 -7.14 14.03
N HIS A 84 -1.31 -6.00 14.50
CA HIS A 84 -2.59 -5.43 14.06
C HIS A 84 -2.44 -4.58 12.78
N PHE A 85 -1.21 -4.29 12.38
CA PHE A 85 -0.88 -3.53 11.18
C PHE A 85 -0.49 -4.49 10.05
N TYR A 86 -1.17 -4.38 8.92
CA TYR A 86 -0.93 -5.17 7.72
C TYR A 86 -0.41 -4.24 6.64
N ASP A 87 0.82 -4.45 6.22
CA ASP A 87 1.58 -3.49 5.44
C ASP A 87 1.74 -3.96 3.98
N VAL A 88 1.70 -3.02 3.03
CA VAL A 88 2.23 -3.20 1.67
C VAL A 88 3.35 -2.21 1.45
N ILE A 89 4.22 -2.51 0.49
CA ILE A 89 5.36 -1.67 0.16
C ILE A 89 4.95 -0.60 -0.85
N GLY A 90 5.48 0.62 -0.69
CA GLY A 90 5.40 1.70 -1.68
C GLY A 90 6.72 1.93 -2.42
N ASN A 91 6.73 2.87 -3.36
CA ASN A 91 7.90 3.09 -4.20
C ASN A 91 9.08 3.65 -3.40
N HIS A 92 8.87 4.43 -2.34
CA HIS A 92 9.94 4.97 -1.49
C HIS A 92 10.62 3.94 -0.58
N ASP A 93 9.98 2.79 -0.35
CA ASP A 93 10.49 1.74 0.54
C ASP A 93 11.39 0.71 -0.13
N ALA A 94 11.31 0.65 -1.46
CA ALA A 94 11.91 -0.42 -2.23
C ALA A 94 13.47 -0.40 -2.31
N SER A 95 14.06 -1.49 -2.79
CA SER A 95 15.52 -1.64 -2.90
C SER A 95 16.10 -0.94 -4.12
N GLY A 96 17.33 -0.44 -4.01
CA GLY A 96 18.12 0.14 -5.10
C GLY A 96 18.68 -0.87 -6.09
N LEU A 97 19.26 -0.35 -7.18
CA LEU A 97 19.93 -1.18 -8.19
C LEU A 97 21.12 -1.94 -7.58
N GLY A 98 21.10 -3.27 -7.70
CA GLY A 98 22.17 -4.15 -7.20
C GLY A 98 22.01 -4.56 -5.73
N GLU A 99 21.01 -4.02 -5.03
CA GLU A 99 20.65 -4.48 -3.70
C GLU A 99 19.76 -5.74 -3.77
N PRO A 100 19.71 -6.55 -2.69
CA PRO A 100 18.77 -7.66 -2.65
C PRO A 100 17.33 -7.15 -2.71
N THR A 101 16.49 -7.83 -3.50
CA THR A 101 15.08 -7.48 -3.73
C THR A 101 14.32 -7.25 -2.42
N GLN A 102 13.78 -6.03 -2.29
CA GLN A 102 13.01 -5.51 -1.15
C GLN A 102 13.56 -5.90 0.22
N TRP A 103 14.89 -5.91 0.38
CA TRP A 103 15.53 -6.37 1.61
C TRP A 103 15.06 -5.56 2.81
N TRP A 104 14.93 -4.24 2.64
CA TRP A 104 14.56 -3.31 3.70
C TRP A 104 13.13 -3.59 4.18
N PHE A 105 12.18 -3.60 3.26
CA PHE A 105 10.77 -3.89 3.56
C PHE A 105 10.60 -5.28 4.18
N LYS A 106 11.28 -6.31 3.65
CA LYS A 106 11.21 -7.68 4.17
C LYS A 106 11.78 -7.80 5.59
N LYS A 107 12.83 -7.03 5.91
CA LYS A 107 13.51 -7.07 7.21
C LYS A 107 12.75 -6.26 8.26
N TRP A 108 12.43 -5.01 7.95
CA TRP A 108 11.96 -4.03 8.94
C TRP A 108 10.44 -3.93 9.03
N ILE A 109 9.75 -4.03 7.90
CA ILE A 109 8.28 -3.98 7.86
C ILE A 109 7.70 -5.38 8.01
N ASP A 110 8.25 -6.34 7.26
CA ASP A 110 8.05 -7.78 7.44
C ASP A 110 6.56 -8.20 7.48
N PRO A 111 5.82 -8.02 6.37
CA PRO A 111 4.37 -8.23 6.35
C PRO A 111 3.96 -9.67 6.73
N THR A 112 4.86 -10.64 6.56
CA THR A 112 4.61 -12.06 6.84
C THR A 112 5.24 -12.57 8.14
N GLY A 113 5.96 -11.74 8.90
CA GLY A 113 6.59 -12.15 10.17
C GLY A 113 7.78 -13.10 10.01
N SER A 114 8.54 -12.98 8.93
CA SER A 114 9.73 -13.80 8.63
C SER A 114 11.01 -13.30 9.32
N ASN A 115 11.03 -12.05 9.79
CA ASN A 115 12.18 -11.37 10.40
C ASN A 115 11.80 -10.72 11.74
N PRO A 116 11.17 -11.45 12.69
CA PRO A 116 10.63 -10.89 13.93
C PRO A 116 11.68 -10.23 14.83
N GLU A 117 12.94 -10.63 14.70
CA GLU A 117 14.06 -10.06 15.46
C GLU A 117 14.34 -8.58 15.13
N PHE A 118 13.94 -8.13 13.93
CA PHE A 118 14.05 -6.73 13.50
C PHE A 118 12.69 -6.03 13.52
N SER A 119 11.68 -6.65 12.90
CA SER A 119 10.37 -6.04 12.67
C SER A 119 9.43 -6.06 13.88
N GLN A 120 9.70 -6.96 14.83
CA GLN A 120 8.81 -7.31 15.94
C GLN A 120 7.45 -7.87 15.51
N VAL A 121 7.32 -8.31 14.24
CA VAL A 121 6.10 -8.94 13.72
C VAL A 121 6.16 -10.45 13.96
N ASP A 122 5.21 -10.98 14.73
CA ASP A 122 4.98 -12.42 14.85
C ASP A 122 3.64 -12.79 14.19
N ASN A 123 3.69 -13.49 13.05
CA ASN A 123 2.48 -13.86 12.31
C ASN A 123 1.51 -14.72 13.15
N SER A 124 2.00 -15.50 14.12
CA SER A 124 1.17 -16.32 15.00
C SER A 124 0.38 -15.50 16.02
N ARG A 125 0.77 -14.25 16.25
CA ARG A 125 0.13 -13.29 17.16
C ARG A 125 -0.81 -12.31 16.46
N ARG A 126 -0.91 -12.37 15.12
CA ARG A 126 -1.88 -11.58 14.36
C ARG A 126 -3.31 -11.95 14.76
N PRO A 127 -4.22 -10.97 14.88
CA PRO A 127 -5.65 -11.26 14.97
C PRO A 127 -6.13 -12.16 13.82
N TYR A 128 -5.56 -11.96 12.63
CA TYR A 128 -5.84 -12.73 11.42
C TYR A 128 -4.51 -13.10 10.73
N PRO A 129 -4.02 -14.33 10.89
CA PRO A 129 -2.75 -14.75 10.31
C PRO A 129 -2.71 -14.60 8.78
N THR A 130 -1.57 -14.15 8.25
CA THR A 130 -1.37 -13.99 6.81
C THR A 130 -0.88 -15.27 6.16
N THR A 131 -1.22 -15.46 4.88
CA THR A 131 -0.72 -16.51 4.01
C THR A 131 -0.20 -15.92 2.72
N GLY A 132 1.02 -16.28 2.32
CA GLY A 132 1.65 -15.78 1.09
C GLY A 132 3.10 -15.39 1.35
N THR A 133 3.56 -14.39 0.61
CA THR A 133 4.91 -13.84 0.70
C THR A 133 4.83 -12.32 0.83
N TRP A 134 5.99 -11.66 0.91
CA TRP A 134 6.03 -10.20 0.92
C TRP A 134 5.47 -9.57 -0.38
N ASP A 135 5.58 -10.25 -1.54
CA ASP A 135 5.17 -9.74 -2.86
C ASP A 135 3.64 -9.78 -3.03
N ASN A 136 3.02 -10.80 -2.45
CA ASN A 136 1.58 -10.93 -2.35
C ASN A 136 1.20 -11.81 -1.17
N TYR A 137 0.23 -11.36 -0.38
CA TYR A 137 -0.34 -12.15 0.71
C TYR A 137 -1.82 -11.87 0.90
N SER A 138 -2.49 -12.78 1.60
CA SER A 138 -3.90 -12.64 1.94
C SER A 138 -4.16 -13.03 3.38
N PHE A 139 -5.23 -12.49 3.94
CA PHE A 139 -5.80 -12.92 5.22
C PHE A 139 -7.32 -12.73 5.20
N GLU A 140 -8.01 -13.39 6.11
CA GLU A 140 -9.47 -13.42 6.14
C GLU A 140 -10.02 -12.91 7.46
N VAL A 141 -11.11 -12.15 7.38
CA VAL A 141 -11.89 -11.67 8.52
C VAL A 141 -13.35 -12.01 8.30
N GLY A 142 -13.81 -13.12 8.89
CA GLY A 142 -15.17 -13.60 8.68
C GLY A 142 -15.43 -13.91 7.21
N ASN A 143 -16.33 -13.15 6.57
CA ASN A 143 -16.67 -13.28 5.15
C ASN A 143 -15.92 -12.28 4.24
N ILE A 144 -14.86 -11.64 4.74
CA ILE A 144 -14.01 -10.70 4.00
C ILE A 144 -12.65 -11.35 3.75
N ILE A 145 -12.15 -11.28 2.52
CA ILE A 145 -10.77 -11.61 2.17
C ILE A 145 -10.02 -10.34 1.77
N PHE A 146 -8.85 -10.14 2.35
CA PHE A 146 -7.92 -9.09 1.99
C PHE A 146 -6.85 -9.66 1.05
N LEU A 147 -6.63 -9.00 -0.08
CA LEU A 147 -5.59 -9.31 -1.06
C LEU A 147 -4.60 -8.15 -1.07
N MET A 148 -3.40 -8.39 -0.55
CA MET A 148 -2.37 -7.37 -0.34
C MET A 148 -1.28 -7.56 -1.41
N LEU A 149 -1.09 -6.56 -2.25
CA LEU A 149 -0.18 -6.60 -3.40
C LEU A 149 0.97 -5.64 -3.14
N ALA A 150 2.21 -6.11 -3.29
CA ALA A 150 3.39 -5.27 -3.16
C ALA A 150 3.68 -4.47 -4.43
N ASP A 151 4.17 -3.25 -4.25
CA ASP A 151 4.78 -2.49 -5.33
C ASP A 151 6.18 -3.04 -5.67
N ARG A 152 6.43 -3.25 -6.97
CA ARG A 152 7.67 -3.82 -7.52
C ARG A 152 8.64 -2.77 -8.05
N ASN A 153 8.63 -1.59 -7.43
CA ASN A 153 9.57 -0.51 -7.75
C ASN A 153 10.98 -0.75 -7.18
N ASP A 154 11.43 -2.01 -7.12
CA ASP A 154 12.79 -2.41 -6.80
C ASP A 154 13.73 -2.45 -8.01
N GLY A 155 15.02 -2.35 -7.72
CA GLY A 155 16.08 -2.45 -8.70
C GLY A 155 16.30 -1.13 -9.42
N GLY A 156 16.49 -1.20 -10.74
CA GLY A 156 16.81 -0.04 -11.56
C GLY A 156 15.74 0.28 -12.62
N PRO A 157 16.04 1.22 -13.51
CA PRO A 157 15.12 1.62 -14.56
C PRO A 157 14.77 0.47 -15.52
N PRO A 158 13.54 0.42 -16.08
CA PRO A 158 12.55 1.51 -16.11
C PRO A 158 11.44 1.45 -15.04
N ILE A 159 11.49 0.48 -14.13
CA ILE A 159 10.43 0.24 -13.13
C ILE A 159 10.88 0.66 -11.74
N GLY A 160 12.12 0.34 -11.37
CA GLY A 160 12.61 0.43 -10.01
C GLY A 160 12.98 1.83 -9.57
N ARG A 161 14.23 1.97 -9.11
CA ARG A 161 14.78 3.25 -8.65
C ARG A 161 15.67 3.90 -9.69
N GLY A 162 15.62 5.22 -9.74
CA GLY A 162 16.58 6.04 -10.46
C GLY A 162 17.68 6.57 -9.55
N GLU A 163 18.39 7.59 -10.04
CA GLU A 163 19.34 8.38 -9.24
C GLU A 163 18.62 9.17 -8.12
N PHE A 164 17.35 9.53 -8.35
CA PHE A 164 16.53 10.33 -7.43
C PHE A 164 15.21 9.62 -7.14
N GLY A 165 15.19 8.82 -6.08
CA GLY A 165 13.99 8.16 -5.55
C GLY A 165 13.55 6.88 -6.27
N GLY A 166 12.55 6.23 -5.68
CA GLY A 166 11.74 5.21 -6.35
C GLY A 166 10.82 5.86 -7.36
N TYR A 167 10.68 5.24 -8.54
CA TYR A 167 9.83 5.82 -9.57
C TYR A 167 8.37 5.87 -9.12
N PRO A 168 7.62 6.90 -9.54
CA PRO A 168 6.24 7.12 -9.09
C PRO A 168 5.21 6.25 -9.84
N ALA A 169 5.61 5.55 -10.89
CA ALA A 169 4.73 4.65 -11.62
C ALA A 169 4.77 3.26 -10.96
N GLY A 170 3.63 2.80 -10.44
CA GLY A 170 3.55 1.54 -9.69
C GLY A 170 3.71 0.30 -10.57
N ALA A 171 4.09 -0.81 -9.94
CA ALA A 171 4.35 -2.06 -10.62
C ALA A 171 3.94 -3.28 -9.82
N ILE A 172 3.47 -4.32 -10.51
CA ILE A 172 3.31 -5.66 -9.95
C ILE A 172 3.99 -6.70 -10.83
N SER A 173 4.46 -7.79 -10.22
CA SER A 173 5.02 -8.94 -10.93
C SER A 173 3.94 -9.70 -11.72
N GLU A 174 4.36 -10.50 -12.70
CA GLU A 174 3.42 -11.38 -13.43
C GLU A 174 2.81 -12.41 -12.47
N GLU A 175 3.63 -12.93 -11.56
CA GLU A 175 3.24 -13.88 -10.54
C GLU A 175 2.17 -13.30 -9.61
N THR A 176 2.35 -12.06 -9.13
CA THR A 176 1.36 -11.34 -8.32
C THR A 176 0.07 -11.11 -9.09
N PHE A 177 0.13 -10.74 -10.37
CA PHE A 177 -1.06 -10.56 -11.19
C PHE A 177 -1.86 -11.86 -11.38
N GLN A 178 -1.18 -12.96 -11.73
CA GLN A 178 -1.85 -14.26 -11.89
C GLN A 178 -2.41 -14.78 -10.57
N TRP A 179 -1.68 -14.60 -9.47
CA TRP A 179 -2.15 -14.91 -8.12
C TRP A 179 -3.42 -14.13 -7.78
N TRP A 180 -3.46 -12.82 -8.07
CA TRP A 180 -4.60 -11.97 -7.78
C TRP A 180 -5.85 -12.41 -8.56
N ILE A 181 -5.72 -12.67 -9.88
CA ILE A 181 -6.82 -13.21 -10.69
C ILE A 181 -7.36 -14.53 -10.10
N GLN A 182 -6.46 -15.43 -9.71
CA GLN A 182 -6.85 -16.71 -9.14
C GLN A 182 -7.61 -16.51 -7.82
N LYS A 183 -7.08 -15.67 -6.91
CA LYS A 183 -7.72 -15.34 -5.63
C LYS A 183 -9.10 -14.72 -5.81
N VAL A 184 -9.24 -13.81 -6.77
CA VAL A 184 -10.53 -13.21 -7.14
C VAL A 184 -11.51 -14.29 -7.60
N SER A 185 -11.08 -15.18 -8.51
CA SER A 185 -11.96 -16.24 -9.02
C SER A 185 -12.36 -17.26 -7.94
N ASP A 186 -11.48 -17.56 -7.01
CA ASP A 186 -11.68 -18.58 -5.97
C ASP A 186 -12.53 -18.09 -4.78
N ASN A 187 -12.73 -16.77 -4.63
CA ASN A 187 -13.38 -16.19 -3.46
C ASN A 187 -14.59 -15.32 -3.84
N ARG A 188 -15.27 -15.61 -4.96
CA ARG A 188 -16.45 -14.85 -5.42
C ARG A 188 -17.64 -14.87 -4.45
N ASP A 189 -17.62 -15.77 -3.46
CA ASP A 189 -18.61 -15.86 -2.39
C ASP A 189 -18.29 -14.96 -1.18
N LYS A 190 -17.14 -14.26 -1.20
CA LYS A 190 -16.68 -13.35 -0.13
C LYS A 190 -16.71 -11.90 -0.58
N ILE A 191 -16.60 -11.00 0.40
CA ILE A 191 -16.25 -9.59 0.16
C ILE A 191 -14.74 -9.54 -0.10
N ILE A 192 -14.33 -9.06 -1.27
CA ILE A 192 -12.92 -9.00 -1.67
C ILE A 192 -12.42 -7.56 -1.57
N ILE A 193 -11.47 -7.32 -0.68
CA ILE A 193 -10.75 -6.05 -0.54
C ILE A 193 -9.35 -6.25 -1.10
N THR A 194 -9.01 -5.52 -2.16
CA THR A 194 -7.65 -5.47 -2.69
C THR A 194 -6.95 -4.21 -2.18
N ALA A 195 -5.70 -4.34 -1.74
CA ALA A 195 -4.88 -3.23 -1.28
C ALA A 195 -3.53 -3.23 -1.99
N HIS A 196 -3.11 -2.05 -2.43
CA HIS A 196 -1.82 -1.79 -3.09
C HIS A 196 -1.44 -0.34 -2.82
N HIS A 197 -0.16 0.03 -2.93
CA HIS A 197 0.26 1.42 -2.74
C HIS A 197 -0.35 2.37 -3.78
N HIS A 198 -0.20 2.05 -5.06
CA HIS A 198 -0.82 2.78 -6.17
C HIS A 198 -2.28 2.42 -6.43
N MET A 199 -2.99 3.37 -7.04
CA MET A 199 -4.35 3.20 -7.55
C MET A 199 -4.37 2.48 -8.92
N ILE A 200 -5.56 2.32 -9.49
CA ILE A 200 -5.77 1.83 -10.86
C ILE A 200 -6.04 2.98 -11.82
N LYS A 201 -5.57 2.86 -13.06
CA LYS A 201 -5.71 3.91 -14.08
C LYS A 201 -7.16 4.39 -14.24
N GLU A 202 -7.33 5.71 -14.26
CA GLU A 202 -8.61 6.40 -14.41
C GLU A 202 -9.69 5.95 -13.40
N THR A 203 -9.30 5.72 -12.14
CA THR A 203 -10.24 5.36 -11.07
C THR A 203 -10.47 6.48 -10.07
N THR A 204 -9.41 7.10 -9.54
CA THR A 204 -9.49 8.21 -8.58
C THR A 204 -8.72 9.44 -9.08
N VAL A 205 -8.69 10.49 -8.25
CA VAL A 205 -7.95 11.73 -8.49
C VAL A 205 -6.51 11.46 -8.99
N ALA A 206 -6.11 12.20 -10.03
CA ALA A 206 -4.77 12.16 -10.63
C ALA A 206 -4.28 10.79 -11.16
N THR A 207 -5.17 9.82 -11.37
CA THR A 207 -4.83 8.48 -11.91
C THR A 207 -4.94 8.36 -13.44
N GLY A 208 -5.12 9.47 -14.15
CA GLY A 208 -5.08 9.50 -15.62
C GLY A 208 -3.65 9.55 -16.16
N LEU A 209 -3.48 9.16 -17.42
CA LEU A 209 -2.17 9.22 -18.09
C LEU A 209 -1.62 10.65 -18.08
N GLY A 210 -0.42 10.81 -17.51
CA GLY A 210 0.27 12.09 -17.38
C GLY A 210 -0.15 12.91 -16.17
N GLU A 211 -1.33 12.71 -15.60
CA GLU A 211 -1.89 13.57 -14.55
C GLU A 211 -0.98 13.64 -13.32
N GLY A 212 -0.49 12.49 -12.83
CA GLY A 212 0.39 12.43 -11.66
C GLY A 212 1.66 13.28 -11.79
N CYS A 213 2.26 13.37 -12.98
CA CYS A 213 3.45 14.20 -13.19
C CYS A 213 3.14 15.62 -13.65
N ASP A 214 2.19 15.77 -14.58
CA ASP A 214 1.96 17.01 -15.31
C ASP A 214 1.28 18.06 -14.44
N GLU A 215 0.49 17.61 -13.47
CA GLU A 215 -0.16 18.43 -12.45
C GLU A 215 0.69 18.58 -11.17
N GLY A 216 1.88 17.98 -11.15
CA GLY A 216 2.90 18.25 -10.12
C GLY A 216 2.82 17.42 -8.84
N TYR A 217 2.05 16.34 -8.80
CA TYR A 217 2.03 15.41 -7.65
C TYR A 217 3.35 14.66 -7.50
N HIS A 218 3.96 14.29 -8.63
CA HIS A 218 5.17 13.49 -8.67
C HIS A 218 6.27 14.13 -9.53
N GLY A 219 7.52 13.86 -9.15
CA GLY A 219 8.67 14.20 -9.97
C GLY A 219 8.59 13.54 -11.34
N ARG A 220 9.06 14.23 -12.38
CA ARG A 220 9.12 13.65 -13.72
C ARG A 220 10.43 12.88 -13.89
N MET A 221 10.38 11.55 -13.77
CA MET A 221 11.48 10.64 -14.09
C MET A 221 11.27 10.03 -15.49
N PRO A 222 11.93 10.54 -16.56
CA PRO A 222 11.60 10.17 -17.94
C PRO A 222 11.82 8.69 -18.26
N ASP A 223 12.77 8.05 -17.59
CA ASP A 223 13.09 6.63 -17.71
C ASP A 223 12.27 5.74 -16.78
N GLY A 224 11.48 6.33 -15.87
CA GLY A 224 10.68 5.65 -14.84
C GLY A 224 9.20 5.54 -15.12
N GLY A 225 8.78 5.69 -16.38
CA GLY A 225 7.36 5.59 -16.72
C GLY A 225 6.52 6.77 -16.23
N ALA A 226 7.06 7.99 -16.21
CA ALA A 226 6.38 9.21 -15.76
C ALA A 226 4.89 9.37 -16.15
N PRO A 227 4.41 9.00 -17.36
CA PRO A 227 2.97 9.06 -17.68
C PRO A 227 2.07 8.21 -16.77
N GLY A 228 2.64 7.18 -16.13
CA GLY A 228 1.95 6.25 -15.24
C GLY A 228 1.98 6.61 -13.76
N SER A 229 2.51 7.78 -13.40
CA SER A 229 2.58 8.22 -12.00
C SER A 229 1.17 8.27 -11.39
N SER A 230 1.03 7.86 -10.12
CA SER A 230 -0.25 7.68 -9.38
C SER A 230 -0.94 6.32 -9.50
N PHE A 231 -0.57 5.45 -10.45
CA PHE A 231 -1.27 4.18 -10.64
C PHE A 231 -0.34 3.02 -11.01
N ILE A 232 -0.85 1.78 -10.95
CA ILE A 232 -0.14 0.60 -11.42
C ILE A 232 0.03 0.68 -12.94
N TYR A 233 1.21 1.09 -13.38
CA TYR A 233 1.54 1.27 -14.79
C TYR A 233 2.21 0.02 -15.38
N TRP A 234 2.89 -0.78 -14.56
CA TRP A 234 3.61 -1.97 -15.01
C TRP A 234 2.98 -3.24 -14.45
N VAL A 235 2.62 -4.18 -15.33
CA VAL A 235 2.13 -5.51 -14.94
C VAL A 235 2.99 -6.57 -15.64
N GLY A 236 3.76 -7.34 -14.87
CA GLY A 236 4.69 -8.32 -15.43
C GLY A 236 5.72 -7.70 -16.35
N GLY A 237 6.15 -6.47 -16.07
CA GLY A 237 7.07 -5.69 -16.89
C GLY A 237 6.46 -5.06 -18.15
N GLN A 238 5.17 -5.24 -18.42
CA GLN A 238 4.48 -4.60 -19.52
C GLN A 238 3.92 -3.24 -19.09
N LYS A 239 4.38 -2.17 -19.73
CA LYS A 239 3.87 -0.80 -19.51
C LYS A 239 2.43 -0.65 -20.00
N ASP A 240 1.64 0.11 -19.26
CA ASP A 240 0.27 0.50 -19.58
C ASP A 240 -0.58 -0.66 -20.15
N SER A 241 -0.42 -1.85 -19.56
CA SER A 241 -0.91 -3.07 -20.21
C SER A 241 -2.44 -3.16 -20.28
N GLY A 242 -3.15 -2.36 -19.46
CA GLY A 242 -4.60 -2.40 -19.31
C GLY A 242 -5.14 -3.70 -18.69
N ARG A 243 -4.27 -4.58 -18.20
CA ARG A 243 -4.64 -5.96 -17.82
C ARG A 243 -5.48 -6.02 -16.55
N ILE A 244 -5.25 -5.13 -15.59
CA ILE A 244 -6.05 -5.06 -14.37
C ILE A 244 -7.43 -4.50 -14.72
N GLU A 245 -7.47 -3.41 -15.48
CA GLU A 245 -8.67 -2.73 -15.94
C GLU A 245 -9.54 -3.66 -16.79
N ASP A 246 -8.94 -4.39 -17.73
CA ASP A 246 -9.61 -5.41 -18.55
C ASP A 246 -10.21 -6.52 -17.69
N HIS A 247 -9.49 -6.98 -16.66
CA HIS A 247 -9.99 -8.02 -15.76
C HIS A 247 -11.20 -7.52 -14.97
N LEU A 248 -11.12 -6.32 -14.39
CA LEU A 248 -12.20 -5.70 -13.63
C LEU A 248 -13.44 -5.45 -14.50
N ALA A 249 -13.25 -4.90 -15.71
CA ALA A 249 -14.34 -4.60 -16.64
C ALA A 249 -15.06 -5.86 -17.15
N ARG A 250 -14.36 -6.99 -17.30
CA ARG A 250 -14.96 -8.25 -17.79
C ARG A 250 -15.65 -9.07 -16.71
N ASN A 251 -15.43 -8.77 -15.43
CA ASN A 251 -15.88 -9.60 -14.31
C ASN A 251 -16.71 -8.80 -13.28
N GLU A 252 -17.50 -7.80 -13.70
CA GLU A 252 -18.15 -6.83 -12.81
C GLU A 252 -19.23 -7.41 -11.84
N PRO A 253 -19.13 -7.19 -10.51
CA PRO A 253 -17.93 -6.75 -9.78
C PRO A 253 -16.95 -7.91 -9.57
N ALA A 254 -15.68 -7.67 -9.87
CA ALA A 254 -14.63 -8.68 -9.68
C ALA A 254 -14.16 -8.71 -8.22
N ILE A 255 -14.17 -7.55 -7.59
CA ILE A 255 -13.87 -7.29 -6.18
C ILE A 255 -14.85 -6.23 -5.65
N ASP A 256 -14.84 -5.96 -4.36
CA ASP A 256 -15.77 -4.99 -3.75
C ASP A 256 -15.12 -3.63 -3.48
N LEU A 257 -13.83 -3.65 -3.12
CA LEU A 257 -13.07 -2.48 -2.72
C LEU A 257 -11.61 -2.57 -3.16
N TRP A 258 -11.09 -1.49 -3.73
CA TRP A 258 -9.66 -1.24 -3.90
C TRP A 258 -9.23 -0.11 -2.95
N LEU A 259 -8.22 -0.37 -2.12
CA LEU A 259 -7.57 0.61 -1.28
C LEU A 259 -6.18 0.91 -1.86
N GLY A 260 -5.92 2.17 -2.15
CA GLY A 260 -4.59 2.67 -2.49
C GLY A 260 -4.33 4.06 -1.93
N ALA A 261 -3.23 4.66 -2.35
CA ALA A 261 -2.72 5.93 -1.84
C ALA A 261 -1.79 6.59 -2.89
N HIS A 262 -0.61 7.06 -2.47
CA HIS A 262 0.47 7.61 -3.30
C HIS A 262 0.24 9.03 -3.85
N THR A 263 -0.99 9.50 -4.07
CA THR A 263 -1.20 10.83 -4.71
C THR A 263 -0.88 12.05 -3.83
N HIS A 264 -0.92 11.92 -2.49
CA HIS A 264 -0.56 12.99 -1.53
C HIS A 264 -1.32 14.31 -1.73
N THR A 265 -2.58 14.25 -2.15
CA THR A 265 -3.35 15.46 -2.44
C THR A 265 -4.35 15.84 -1.35
N HIS A 266 -4.86 17.06 -1.47
CA HIS A 266 -5.89 17.60 -0.60
C HIS A 266 -7.20 16.79 -0.74
N PRO A 267 -7.92 16.54 0.37
CA PRO A 267 -9.14 15.72 0.34
C PRO A 267 -10.28 16.21 -0.58
N ASP A 268 -10.23 17.47 -1.01
CA ASP A 268 -11.20 18.10 -1.92
C ASP A 268 -10.71 18.20 -3.37
N ASP A 269 -9.54 17.63 -3.69
CA ASP A 269 -9.00 17.59 -5.04
C ASP A 269 -9.85 16.70 -5.96
N THR A 270 -10.01 17.16 -7.21
CA THR A 270 -10.79 16.52 -8.24
C THR A 270 -10.07 16.47 -9.60
N THR A 271 -8.75 16.55 -9.63
CA THR A 271 -7.96 16.44 -10.87
C THR A 271 -8.36 15.23 -11.72
N GLY A 272 -8.48 15.46 -13.02
CA GLY A 272 -9.00 14.46 -13.97
C GLY A 272 -10.52 14.23 -13.87
N GLY A 273 -11.23 15.05 -13.08
CA GLY A 273 -12.67 14.93 -12.85
C GLY A 273 -13.06 13.78 -11.91
N ARG A 274 -12.10 13.27 -11.13
CA ARG A 274 -12.26 12.14 -10.21
C ARG A 274 -11.86 12.56 -8.80
N THR A 275 -12.59 12.10 -7.80
CA THR A 275 -12.34 12.36 -6.39
C THR A 275 -11.49 11.24 -5.77
N HIS A 276 -11.30 11.30 -4.45
CA HIS A 276 -10.65 10.24 -3.66
C HIS A 276 -11.48 8.95 -3.54
N ILE A 277 -12.81 9.02 -3.69
CA ILE A 277 -13.69 7.88 -3.54
C ILE A 277 -14.59 7.78 -4.77
N GLU A 278 -14.34 6.77 -5.59
CA GLU A 278 -15.02 6.61 -6.87
C GLU A 278 -15.56 5.19 -7.05
N ARG A 279 -16.52 5.03 -7.95
CA ARG A 279 -17.09 3.72 -8.30
C ARG A 279 -16.98 3.46 -9.79
N LYS A 280 -16.34 2.34 -10.16
CA LYS A 280 -16.15 1.89 -11.56
C LYS A 280 -16.16 0.37 -11.61
N TRP A 281 -16.74 -0.22 -12.66
CA TRP A 281 -16.84 -1.68 -12.83
C TRP A 281 -17.45 -2.41 -11.61
N GLY A 282 -18.42 -1.78 -10.95
CA GLY A 282 -19.04 -2.30 -9.72
C GLY A 282 -18.16 -2.28 -8.47
N VAL A 283 -16.90 -1.84 -8.58
CA VAL A 283 -15.90 -1.74 -7.50
C VAL A 283 -15.88 -0.33 -6.93
N ASN A 284 -15.67 -0.20 -5.62
CA ASN A 284 -15.34 1.09 -4.99
C ASN A 284 -13.81 1.25 -4.93
N PHE A 285 -13.29 2.42 -5.28
CA PHE A 285 -11.88 2.78 -5.20
C PHE A 285 -11.70 3.89 -4.18
N VAL A 286 -10.74 3.74 -3.27
CA VAL A 286 -10.43 4.73 -2.24
C VAL A 286 -8.93 5.02 -2.29
N ASN A 287 -8.60 6.30 -2.51
CA ASN A 287 -7.26 6.88 -2.53
C ASN A 287 -7.07 7.77 -1.29
#